data_AF-A0A0G1DV97-F1
#
_entry.id   AF-A0A0G1DV97-F1
#
_cell.length_a   1.000
_cell.length_b   1.000
_cell.length_c   1.000
_cell.angle_alpha   90.00
_cell.angle_beta   90.00
_cell.angle_gamma   90.00
#
_symmetry.space_group_name_H-M   'P 1'
#
loop_
_entity.id
_entity.type
_entity.pdbx_description
1 polymer ?
#
loop_
_entity_poly.entity_id
_entity_poly.type
_entity_poly.pdbx_seq_one_letter_code
_entity_poly.pdbx_strand_id
1 'polypeptide(L)' 'MVDAPRVIAEKLADYLERHPEINAKIEKRKTVRYLTTDDPQKFAALGSRFLGALMTAEKIEL' A
#
# COMPACT_ATOMS: atom_id res chain seq x y z
N MET A 1 -22.55 -5.14 -7.44
CA MET A 1 -21.41 -5.56 -6.60
C MET A 1 -20.51 -4.35 -6.43
N VAL A 2 -20.15 -4.00 -5.19
CA VAL A 2 -19.36 -2.79 -4.90
C VAL A 2 -17.88 -3.13 -4.99
N ASP A 3 -17.10 -2.31 -5.70
CA ASP A 3 -15.63 -2.38 -5.72
C ASP A 3 -15.09 -1.64 -4.49
N ALA A 4 -15.00 -2.36 -3.37
CA ALA A 4 -14.57 -1.78 -2.10
C ALA A 4 -13.16 -1.15 -2.14
N PRO A 5 -12.13 -1.78 -2.75
CA PRO A 5 -10.80 -1.17 -2.90
C PRO A 5 -10.86 0.21 -3.56
N ARG A 6 -11.62 0.33 -4.66
CA ARG A 6 -11.79 1.61 -5.36
C ARG A 6 -12.44 2.66 -4.47
N VAL A 7 -13.55 2.31 -3.81
CA VAL A 7 -14.28 3.24 -2.92
C VAL A 7 -13.40 3.71 -1.76
N ILE A 8 -12.57 2.83 -1.19
CA ILE A 8 -11.66 3.18 -0.10
C ILE A 8 -10.57 4.15 -0.59
N ALA A 9 -10.00 3.91 -1.77
CA ALA A 9 -8.99 4.79 -2.35
C ALA A 9 -9.56 6.20 -2.63
N GLU A 10 -10.77 6.29 -3.20
CA GLU A 10 -11.47 7.56 -3.44
C GLU A 10 -11.72 8.30 -2.11
N LYS A 11 -12.23 7.60 -1.09
CA LYS A 11 -12.46 8.19 0.24
C LYS A 11 -11.19 8.67 0.93
N LEU A 12 -10.06 7.99 0.73
CA LEU A 12 -8.78 8.42 1.27
C LEU A 12 -8.31 9.73 0.61
N ALA A 13 -8.49 9.87 -0.70
CA ALA A 13 -8.18 11.12 -1.40
C ALA A 13 -9.01 12.29 -0.84
N ASP A 14 -10.32 12.10 -0.69
CA ASP A 14 -11.22 13.09 -0.10
C ASP A 14 -10.83 13.44 1.35
N TYR A 15 -10.36 12.45 2.11
CA TYR A 15 -9.89 12.68 3.48
C TYR A 15 -8.65 13.57 3.50
N LEU A 16 -7.67 13.31 2.65
CA LEU A 16 -6.43 14.10 2.58
C LEU A 16 -6.64 15.51 2.04
N GLU A 17 -7.65 15.74 1.20
CA GLU A 17 -8.03 17.09 0.77
C GLU A 17 -8.61 17.91 1.92
N ARG A 18 -9.46 17.29 2.75
CA ARG A 18 -10.06 17.93 3.94
C ARG A 18 -9.07 18.14 5.09
N HIS A 19 -7.93 17.45 5.08
CA HIS A 19 -6.90 17.48 6.12
C HIS A 19 -5.52 17.86 5.55
N PRO A 20 -5.32 19.12 5.12
CA PRO A 20 -4.06 19.58 4.53
C PRO A 20 -2.86 19.43 5.50
N GLU A 21 -3.09 19.50 6.80
CA GLU A 21 -2.08 19.30 7.85
C GLU A 21 -1.48 17.89 7.87
N ILE A 22 -2.25 16.89 7.43
CA ILE A 22 -1.79 15.50 7.29
C ILE A 22 -1.18 15.32 5.89
N ASN A 23 -1.87 15.79 4.85
CA ASN A 23 -1.44 15.67 3.46
C ASN A 23 -0.06 16.31 3.22
N ALA A 24 0.27 17.41 3.92
CA ALA A 24 1.57 18.06 3.85
C ALA A 24 2.72 17.23 4.47
N LYS A 25 2.40 16.31 5.38
CA LYS A 25 3.39 15.43 6.06
C LYS A 25 3.66 14.13 5.30
N ILE A 26 2.85 13.80 4.31
CA ILE A 26 2.96 12.55 3.55
C ILE A 26 3.84 12.77 2.32
N GLU A 27 4.81 11.89 2.12
CA GLU A 27 5.62 11.88 0.91
C GLU A 27 4.83 11.41 -0.32
N LYS A 28 4.87 12.18 -1.40
CA LYS A 28 4.18 11.87 -2.67
C LYS A 28 5.10 11.19 -3.69
N ARG A 29 6.10 10.44 -3.23
CA ARG A 29 7.17 9.85 -4.07
C ARG A 29 6.75 8.60 -4.85
N LYS A 30 5.46 8.19 -4.77
CA LYS A 30 4.94 6.95 -5.37
C LYS A 30 5.77 5.70 -5.03
N THR A 31 6.47 5.72 -3.91
CA THR A 31 7.26 4.59 -3.42
C THR A 31 6.38 3.72 -2.55
N VAL A 32 6.41 2.41 -2.79
CA VAL A 32 5.68 1.43 -1.97
C VAL A 32 6.69 0.48 -1.35
N ARG A 33 6.63 0.32 -0.02
CA ARG A 33 7.42 -0.65 0.72
C ARG A 33 6.48 -1.72 1.26
N TYR A 34 6.76 -2.98 0.93
CA TYR A 34 5.98 -4.12 1.40
C TYR A 34 6.71 -4.76 2.58
N LEU A 35 6.02 -4.90 3.71
CA LEU A 35 6.57 -5.47 4.94
C LEU A 35 5.75 -6.70 5.32
N THR A 36 6.41 -7.75 5.81
CA THR A 36 5.76 -8.95 6.35
C THR A 36 6.44 -9.38 7.64
N THR A 37 5.70 -10.01 8.56
CA THR A 37 6.29 -10.62 9.76
C THR A 37 6.74 -12.06 9.54
N ASP A 38 6.38 -12.63 8.39
CA ASP A 38 6.72 -14.00 7.99
C ASP A 38 7.84 -14.00 6.93
N ASP A 39 7.93 -15.06 6.13
CA ASP A 39 8.87 -15.22 5.03
C ASP A 39 8.64 -14.16 3.91
N PRO A 40 9.58 -13.21 3.72
CA PRO A 40 9.45 -12.15 2.73
C PRO A 40 9.52 -12.68 1.29
N GLN A 41 10.20 -13.79 1.03
CA GLN A 41 10.36 -14.35 -0.31
C GLN A 41 9.05 -15.00 -0.77
N LYS A 42 8.39 -15.76 0.12
CA LYS A 42 7.06 -16.33 -0.18
C LYS A 42 6.01 -15.25 -0.38
N PHE A 43 6.01 -14.22 0.47
CA PHE A 43 5.11 -13.08 0.33
C PHE A 43 5.33 -12.33 -0.99
N ALA A 44 6.59 -12.04 -1.33
CA ALA A 44 6.98 -11.40 -2.58
C ALA A 44 6.52 -12.20 -3.81
N ALA A 45 6.71 -13.52 -3.81
CA ALA A 45 6.33 -14.38 -4.92
C ALA A 45 4.81 -14.39 -5.16
N LEU A 46 4.01 -14.50 -4.10
CA LEU A 46 2.55 -14.46 -4.21
C LEU A 46 2.06 -13.08 -4.61
N GLY A 47 2.50 -12.03 -3.90
CA GLY A 47 2.07 -10.66 -4.17
C GLY A 47 2.43 -10.19 -5.58
N SER A 48 3.59 -10.61 -6.12
CA SER A 48 3.96 -10.30 -7.51
C SER A 48 2.96 -10.88 -8.53
N ARG A 49 2.43 -12.08 -8.27
CA ARG A 49 1.41 -12.71 -9.12
C ARG A 49 0.07 -11.97 -9.07
N PHE A 50 -0.34 -11.53 -7.88
CA PHE A 50 -1.58 -10.76 -7.71
C PHE A 50 -1.47 -9.34 -8.29
N LEU A 51 -0.32 -8.70 -8.15
CA LEU A 51 -0.07 -7.35 -8.67
C LEU A 51 0.19 -7.34 -10.18
N GLY A 52 0.55 -8.49 -10.78
CA GLY A 52 0.99 -8.56 -12.18
C GLY A 52 2.32 -7.84 -12.43
N ALA A 53 3.10 -7.59 -11.38
CA ALA A 53 4.38 -6.88 -11.42
C ALA A 53 5.34 -7.44 -10.36
N LEU A 54 6.65 -7.31 -10.57
CA LEU A 54 7.64 -7.74 -9.57
C LEU A 54 7.54 -6.89 -8.30
N MET A 55 7.39 -7.57 -7.18
CA MET A 55 7.31 -6.99 -5.84
C MET A 55 8.43 -7.55 -4.97
N THR A 56 9.06 -6.69 -4.16
CA THR A 56 10.00 -7.08 -3.10
C THR A 56 9.39 -6.80 -1.74
N ALA A 57 9.67 -7.64 -0.74
CA ALA A 57 9.20 -7.45 0.62
C ALA A 57 10.34 -7.57 1.63
N GLU A 58 10.20 -6.88 2.76
CA GLU A 58 11.13 -6.91 3.88
C GLU A 58 10.48 -7.61 5.08
N LYS A 59 11.26 -8.42 5.83
CA LYS A 59 10.79 -9.00 7.08
C LYS A 59 10.93 -8.01 8.23
N ILE A 60 9.89 -7.87 9.04
CA ILE A 60 9.91 -7.08 10.29
C ILE A 60 9.47 -7.93 11.48
N GLU A 61 9.94 -7.57 12.68
CA GLU A 61 9.46 -8.13 13.94
C GLU A 61 8.58 -7.08 14.63
N LEU A 62 7.46 -7.52 15.24
CA LEU A 62 6.49 -6.68 15.93
C LEU A 62 6.53 -6.92 17.44
#